data_AF-A0A933QHT9-F1
#
_entry.id   AF-A0A933QHT9-F1
#
_cell.length_a   1.000
_cell.length_b   1.000
_cell.length_c   1.000
_cell.angle_alpha   90.00
_cell.angle_beta   90.00
_cell.angle_gamma   90.00
#
_symmetry.space_group_name_H-M   'P 1'
#
loop_
_entity.id
_entity.type
_entity.pdbx_description
1 polymer ?
#
loop_
_entity_poly.entity_id
_entity_poly.type
_entity_poly.pdbx_seq_one_letter_code
_entity_poly.pdbx_strand_id
1 'polypeptide(L)'
;MDEKLASGVTGAAPIWNRIMQEVLKDKPDEPPAVPSGIVVSQVDAYGGGLPREGIPSRSEYFISGTEPTAPAPIYQRLKISKNNGKLANPIEIALGEYEEKDFIVLEEQDPVSTDGKNRWQEGIDAWLASNPDPKYYPPRETSTEKMDKVIVKIKSPNDHAQIDDNDVLVEAEAVSAAEIVKIEVLVDG
;
A
#
# COMPACT_ATOMS: atom_id res chain seq x y z
N MET A 1 -10.62 -41.69 18.64
CA MET A 1 -9.94 -41.14 17.45
C MET A 1 -10.68 -41.72 16.27
N ASP A 2 -11.34 -40.89 15.48
CA ASP A 2 -12.21 -41.37 14.38
C ASP A 2 -11.33 -41.73 13.17
N GLU A 3 -11.38 -42.98 12.72
CA GLU A 3 -10.61 -43.52 11.58
C GLU A 3 -10.97 -42.84 10.24
N LYS A 4 -12.04 -42.05 10.19
CA LYS A 4 -12.50 -41.33 8.98
C LYS A 4 -11.79 -40.01 8.70
N LEU A 5 -10.79 -39.60 9.49
CA LEU A 5 -10.17 -38.26 9.41
C LEU A 5 -8.63 -38.30 9.38
N ALA A 6 -8.03 -39.21 8.61
CA ALA A 6 -6.61 -39.06 8.28
C ALA A 6 -6.46 -37.94 7.23
N SER A 7 -5.92 -36.79 7.65
CA SER A 7 -5.53 -35.72 6.73
C SER A 7 -4.37 -36.20 5.84
N GLY A 8 -4.17 -35.58 4.68
CA GLY A 8 -2.97 -35.81 3.86
C GLY A 8 -1.68 -35.67 4.66
N VAL A 9 -1.65 -34.78 5.66
CA VAL A 9 -0.50 -34.56 6.54
C VAL A 9 -0.28 -35.70 7.55
N THR A 10 -1.34 -36.32 8.07
CA THR A 10 -1.23 -37.34 9.13
C THR A 10 -1.32 -38.77 8.61
N GLY A 11 -1.83 -38.98 7.39
CA GLY A 11 -1.94 -40.29 6.74
C GLY A 11 -0.93 -40.49 5.61
N ALA A 12 -1.11 -39.76 4.49
CA ALA A 12 -0.33 -39.99 3.28
C ALA A 12 1.12 -39.50 3.38
N ALA A 13 1.34 -38.30 3.94
CA ALA A 13 2.68 -37.70 4.03
C ALA A 13 3.69 -38.54 4.82
N PRO A 14 3.36 -39.16 5.97
CA PRO A 14 4.29 -40.05 6.67
C PRO A 14 4.61 -41.32 5.88
N ILE A 15 3.65 -41.88 5.14
CA ILE A 15 3.88 -43.06 4.28
C ILE A 15 4.82 -42.69 3.14
N TRP A 16 4.54 -41.59 2.44
CA TRP A 16 5.38 -41.10 1.34
C TRP A 16 6.80 -40.77 1.82
N ASN A 17 6.94 -40.10 2.96
CA ASN A 17 8.24 -39.76 3.54
C ASN A 17 9.08 -41.03 3.80
N ARG A 18 8.51 -42.05 4.45
CA ARG A 18 9.21 -43.33 4.69
C ARG A 18 9.69 -43.99 3.40
N ILE A 19 8.82 -44.03 2.38
CA ILE A 19 9.18 -44.61 1.08
C ILE A 19 10.31 -43.80 0.44
N MET A 20 10.18 -42.48 0.39
CA MET A 20 11.16 -41.59 -0.27
C MET A 20 12.52 -41.59 0.43
N GLN A 21 12.54 -41.64 1.76
CA GLN A 21 13.79 -41.79 2.52
C GLN A 21 14.52 -43.09 2.15
N GLU A 22 13.81 -44.22 2.04
CA GLU A 22 14.43 -45.50 1.70
C GLU A 22 14.93 -45.55 0.26
N VAL A 23 14.15 -45.06 -0.71
CA VAL A 23 14.56 -45.10 -2.14
C VAL A 23 15.63 -44.08 -2.50
N LEU A 24 15.76 -42.98 -1.74
CA LEU A 24 16.76 -41.93 -1.97
C LEU A 24 18.01 -42.04 -1.07
N LYS A 25 18.07 -42.98 -0.11
CA LYS A 25 19.14 -43.03 0.90
C LYS A 25 20.58 -43.03 0.35
N ASP A 26 20.78 -43.59 -0.84
CA ASP A 26 22.09 -43.70 -1.52
C ASP A 26 22.14 -42.86 -2.80
N LYS A 27 21.19 -41.93 -2.98
CA LYS A 27 21.12 -41.04 -4.14
C LYS A 27 21.71 -39.68 -3.78
N PRO A 28 22.59 -39.10 -4.62
CA PRO A 28 23.03 -37.73 -4.43
C PRO A 28 21.87 -36.76 -4.70
N ASP A 29 21.91 -35.59 -4.07
CA ASP A 29 20.99 -34.51 -4.37
C ASP A 29 21.23 -33.97 -5.79
N GLU A 30 20.18 -33.93 -6.59
CA GLU A 30 20.18 -33.36 -7.94
C GLU A 30 19.31 -32.10 -7.96
N PRO A 31 19.89 -30.90 -7.85
CA PRO A 31 19.11 -29.67 -7.88
C PRO A 31 18.48 -29.48 -9.27
N PRO A 32 17.22 -29.02 -9.35
CA PRO A 32 16.58 -28.75 -10.62
C PRO A 32 17.33 -27.64 -11.37
N ALA A 33 17.56 -27.85 -12.67
CA ALA A 33 18.10 -26.79 -13.53
C ALA A 33 17.06 -25.68 -13.70
N VAL A 34 17.47 -24.42 -13.55
CA VAL A 34 16.61 -23.26 -13.80
C VAL A 34 16.30 -23.21 -15.31
N PRO A 35 15.02 -23.31 -15.72
CA PRO A 35 14.66 -23.27 -17.14
C PRO A 35 15.03 -21.94 -17.80
N SER A 36 15.26 -21.96 -19.11
CA SER A 36 15.45 -20.73 -19.89
C SER A 36 14.23 -19.82 -19.78
N GLY A 37 14.45 -18.53 -19.60
CA GLY A 37 13.36 -17.55 -19.44
C GLY A 37 12.84 -17.43 -18.02
N ILE A 38 13.45 -18.12 -17.05
CA ILE A 38 13.24 -17.86 -15.61
C ILE A 38 14.37 -16.96 -15.10
N VAL A 39 14.00 -15.93 -14.34
CA VAL A 39 14.92 -15.01 -13.66
C VAL A 39 14.72 -15.12 -12.15
N VAL A 40 15.80 -14.88 -11.40
CA VAL A 40 15.73 -14.76 -9.93
C VAL A 40 15.84 -13.29 -9.59
N SER A 41 14.85 -12.77 -8.86
CA SER A 41 14.85 -11.39 -8.38
C SER A 41 14.75 -11.33 -6.86
N GLN A 42 15.32 -10.29 -6.26
CA GLN A 42 15.06 -9.96 -4.86
C GLN A 42 13.74 -9.23 -4.78
N VAL A 43 12.86 -9.68 -3.88
CA VAL A 43 11.58 -9.02 -3.58
C VAL A 43 11.46 -8.74 -2.10
N ASP A 44 10.60 -7.80 -1.74
CA ASP A 44 10.23 -7.60 -0.35
C ASP A 44 9.48 -8.84 0.19
N ALA A 45 9.76 -9.23 1.43
CA ALA A 45 9.25 -10.47 2.00
C ALA A 45 7.77 -10.42 2.42
N TYR A 46 7.13 -9.24 2.41
CA TYR A 46 5.75 -9.08 2.87
C TYR A 46 4.76 -9.07 1.71
N GLY A 47 4.92 -8.14 0.77
CA GLY A 47 4.03 -7.92 -0.37
C GLY A 47 4.58 -8.40 -1.72
N GLY A 48 5.86 -8.78 -1.81
CA GLY A 48 6.44 -9.38 -3.02
C GLY A 48 6.71 -8.40 -4.17
N GLY A 49 6.84 -7.11 -3.88
CA GLY A 49 7.30 -6.08 -4.82
C GLY A 49 8.81 -5.82 -4.72
N LEU A 50 9.26 -4.68 -5.25
CA LEU A 50 10.67 -4.28 -5.15
C LEU A 50 11.13 -4.15 -3.68
N PRO A 51 12.38 -4.56 -3.34
CA PRO A 51 12.92 -4.44 -1.99
C PRO A 51 12.86 -3.00 -1.46
N ARG A 52 12.68 -2.88 -0.14
CA ARG A 52 12.54 -1.60 0.55
C ARG A 52 13.32 -1.59 1.86
N GLU A 53 13.83 -0.42 2.24
CA GLU A 53 14.47 -0.21 3.53
C GLU A 53 13.55 -0.61 4.70
N GLY A 54 14.12 -1.28 5.70
CA GLY A 54 13.40 -1.72 6.90
C GLY A 54 12.53 -2.96 6.72
N ILE A 55 12.45 -3.52 5.51
CA ILE A 55 11.69 -4.75 5.21
C ILE A 55 12.66 -5.85 4.80
N PRO A 56 12.57 -7.07 5.38
CA PRO A 56 13.36 -8.20 4.91
C PRO A 56 13.12 -8.49 3.43
N SER A 57 14.16 -8.90 2.70
CA SER A 57 14.02 -9.37 1.32
C SER A 57 14.10 -10.89 1.22
N ARG A 58 13.61 -11.44 0.11
CA ARG A 58 13.78 -12.85 -0.26
C ARG A 58 14.02 -12.97 -1.76
N SER A 59 14.71 -14.03 -2.16
CA SER A 59 14.84 -14.40 -3.58
C SER A 59 13.56 -15.08 -4.05
N GLU A 60 13.06 -14.69 -5.22
CA GLU A 60 11.91 -15.35 -5.85
C GLU A 60 12.15 -15.55 -7.35
N TYR A 61 11.56 -16.60 -7.92
CA TYR A 61 11.66 -16.95 -9.33
C TYR A 61 10.51 -16.34 -10.13
N PHE A 62 10.82 -15.73 -11.28
CA PHE A 62 9.84 -15.11 -12.19
C PHE A 62 10.04 -15.59 -13.61
N ILE A 63 8.97 -15.59 -14.39
CA ILE A 63 9.10 -15.58 -15.86
C ILE A 63 9.72 -14.23 -16.23
N SER A 64 10.70 -14.23 -17.13
CA SER A 64 11.36 -13.01 -17.58
C SER A 64 10.35 -12.01 -18.12
N GLY A 65 10.38 -10.78 -17.59
CA GLY A 65 9.45 -9.71 -17.93
C GLY A 65 8.20 -9.66 -17.03
N THR A 66 8.06 -10.57 -16.06
CA THR A 66 6.96 -10.55 -15.07
C THR A 66 7.45 -10.26 -13.65
N GLU A 67 8.75 -10.03 -13.45
CA GLU A 67 9.28 -9.57 -12.17
C GLU A 67 8.68 -8.22 -11.77
N PRO A 68 8.49 -7.96 -10.45
CA PRO A 68 7.91 -6.71 -9.99
C PRO A 68 8.81 -5.52 -10.35
N THR A 69 8.20 -4.48 -10.88
CA THR A 69 8.89 -3.22 -11.24
C THR A 69 8.58 -2.07 -10.29
N ALA A 70 7.78 -2.32 -9.25
CA ALA A 70 7.38 -1.35 -8.25
C ALA A 70 7.33 -1.98 -6.85
N PRO A 71 7.42 -1.18 -5.77
CA PRO A 71 7.12 -1.64 -4.41
C PRO A 71 5.70 -2.23 -4.32
N ALA A 72 5.48 -3.12 -3.37
CA ALA A 72 4.16 -3.71 -3.16
C ALA A 72 3.10 -2.64 -2.79
N PRO A 73 1.85 -2.77 -3.27
CA PRO A 73 0.79 -1.78 -3.04
C PRO A 73 0.32 -1.68 -1.59
N ILE A 74 0.70 -2.65 -0.74
CA ILE A 74 0.43 -2.62 0.70
C ILE A 74 1.10 -1.44 1.40
N TYR A 75 2.18 -0.90 0.84
CA TYR A 75 2.90 0.23 1.41
C TYR A 75 2.27 1.55 0.98
N GLN A 76 1.59 2.22 1.90
CA GLN A 76 0.92 3.48 1.61
C GLN A 76 1.52 4.62 2.43
N ARG A 77 1.85 5.72 1.74
CA ARG A 77 2.26 6.98 2.38
C ARG A 77 1.05 7.87 2.54
N LEU A 78 0.61 8.03 3.77
CA LEU A 78 -0.59 8.78 4.11
C LEU A 78 -0.23 10.13 4.74
N LYS A 79 -1.01 11.16 4.41
CA LYS A 79 -0.91 12.48 5.02
C LYS A 79 -1.79 12.52 6.26
N ILE A 80 -1.18 12.64 7.42
CA ILE A 80 -1.84 12.63 8.72
C ILE A 80 -1.91 14.07 9.25
N SER A 81 -3.07 14.48 9.73
CA SER A 81 -3.27 15.79 10.35
C SER A 81 -2.38 15.92 11.59
N LYS A 82 -1.61 17.02 11.66
CA LYS A 82 -0.84 17.37 12.86
C LYS A 82 -1.72 17.73 14.05
N ASN A 83 -3.00 18.03 13.82
CA ASN A 83 -3.91 18.51 14.86
C ASN A 83 -4.56 17.36 15.64
N ASN A 84 -4.92 16.26 14.99
CA ASN A 84 -5.72 15.20 15.60
C ASN A 84 -5.31 13.76 15.24
N GLY A 85 -4.26 13.57 14.42
CA GLY A 85 -3.80 12.24 14.04
C GLY A 85 -4.71 11.48 13.07
N LYS A 86 -5.75 12.11 12.53
CA LYS A 86 -6.62 11.56 11.47
C LYS A 86 -5.99 11.81 10.09
N LEU A 87 -6.61 11.30 9.02
CA LEU A 87 -6.19 11.67 7.65
C LEU A 87 -6.35 13.18 7.46
N ALA A 88 -5.31 13.84 6.95
CA ALA A 88 -5.33 15.28 6.70
C ALA A 88 -6.36 15.61 5.63
N ASN A 89 -7.19 16.62 5.88
CA ASN A 89 -8.16 17.08 4.90
C ASN A 89 -7.51 18.01 3.85
N PRO A 90 -8.21 18.37 2.76
CA PRO A 90 -7.63 19.21 1.70
C PRO A 90 -7.11 20.57 2.19
N ILE A 91 -7.77 21.18 3.19
CA ILE A 91 -7.36 22.48 3.74
C ILE A 91 -6.05 22.33 4.53
N GLU A 92 -5.94 21.34 5.40
CA GLU A 92 -4.72 21.07 6.16
C GLU A 92 -3.56 20.71 5.22
N ILE A 93 -3.84 19.99 4.13
CA ILE A 93 -2.86 19.69 3.08
C ILE A 93 -2.39 20.99 2.40
N ALA A 94 -3.31 21.87 2.02
CA ALA A 94 -3.00 23.16 1.39
C ALA A 94 -2.18 24.08 2.32
N LEU A 95 -2.43 24.00 3.63
CA LEU A 95 -1.70 24.75 4.66
C LEU A 95 -0.36 24.12 5.07
N GLY A 96 -0.03 22.90 4.62
CA GLY A 96 1.17 22.18 5.07
C GLY A 96 1.09 21.68 6.52
N GLU A 97 -0.12 21.60 7.09
CA GLU A 97 -0.40 21.19 8.47
C GLU A 97 -0.60 19.67 8.61
N TYR A 98 0.15 18.90 7.82
CA TYR A 98 0.15 17.45 7.86
C TYR A 98 1.57 16.92 8.04
N GLU A 99 1.66 15.65 8.43
CA GLU A 99 2.87 14.84 8.42
C GLU A 99 2.67 13.65 7.48
N GLU A 100 3.72 13.21 6.79
CA GLU A 100 3.67 11.99 5.98
C GLU A 100 4.11 10.81 6.81
N LYS A 101 3.28 9.76 6.85
CA LYS A 101 3.57 8.52 7.57
C LYS A 101 3.33 7.32 6.66
N ASP A 102 4.23 6.36 6.76
CA ASP A 102 4.15 5.11 6.03
C ASP A 102 3.39 4.07 6.85
N PHE A 103 2.40 3.47 6.21
CA PHE A 103 1.60 2.37 6.78
C PHE A 103 1.68 1.15 5.88
N ILE A 104 1.44 -0.01 6.48
CA ILE A 104 1.17 -1.25 5.76
C ILE A 104 -0.34 -1.46 5.83
N VAL A 105 -1.00 -1.25 4.70
CA VAL A 105 -2.46 -1.34 4.57
C VAL A 105 -2.79 -2.68 3.94
N LEU A 106 -3.49 -3.52 4.70
CA LEU A 106 -3.94 -4.83 4.27
C LEU A 106 -5.45 -4.78 4.06
N GLU A 107 -5.85 -4.54 2.81
CA GLU A 107 -7.24 -4.51 2.38
C GLU A 107 -7.41 -5.43 1.18
N GLU A 108 -8.42 -6.30 1.24
CA GLU A 108 -8.63 -7.31 0.21
C GLU A 108 -10.11 -7.54 -0.02
N GLN A 109 -10.49 -7.95 -1.23
CA GLN A 109 -11.86 -8.33 -1.56
C GLN A 109 -11.96 -9.85 -1.64
N ASP A 110 -13.08 -10.42 -1.20
CA ASP A 110 -13.36 -11.85 -1.35
C ASP A 110 -14.14 -12.09 -2.67
N PRO A 111 -13.48 -12.47 -3.79
CA PRO A 111 -14.12 -12.59 -5.09
C PRO A 111 -15.03 -13.82 -5.19
N VAL A 112 -14.95 -14.75 -4.25
CA VAL A 112 -15.70 -16.02 -4.26
C VAL A 112 -16.86 -16.02 -3.25
N SER A 113 -17.03 -14.93 -2.50
CA SER A 113 -18.15 -14.76 -1.59
C SER A 113 -19.48 -14.71 -2.35
N THR A 114 -20.45 -15.51 -1.90
CA THR A 114 -21.80 -15.58 -2.47
C THR A 114 -22.87 -15.02 -1.54
N ASP A 115 -22.52 -14.68 -0.31
CA ASP A 115 -23.41 -14.18 0.73
C ASP A 115 -23.12 -12.73 1.14
N GLY A 116 -22.27 -12.04 0.38
CA GLY A 116 -21.88 -10.64 0.62
C GLY A 116 -20.90 -10.45 1.77
N LYS A 117 -20.39 -11.52 2.38
CA LYS A 117 -19.40 -11.44 3.46
C LYS A 117 -17.98 -11.54 2.90
N ASN A 118 -17.12 -10.59 3.27
CA ASN A 118 -15.72 -10.59 2.90
C ASN A 118 -14.90 -11.34 3.95
N ARG A 119 -14.81 -12.67 3.82
CA ARG A 119 -14.11 -13.52 4.80
C ARG A 119 -12.61 -13.29 4.82
N TRP A 120 -12.06 -12.82 3.70
CA TRP A 120 -10.64 -12.53 3.58
C TRP A 120 -10.29 -11.32 4.43
N GLN A 121 -11.08 -10.25 4.33
CA GLN A 121 -10.93 -9.09 5.21
C GLN A 121 -11.20 -9.41 6.68
N GLU A 122 -12.21 -10.23 7.00
CA GLU A 122 -12.48 -10.66 8.38
C GLU A 122 -11.26 -11.37 9.01
N GLY A 123 -10.59 -12.23 8.23
CA GLY A 123 -9.36 -12.91 8.66
C GLY A 123 -8.19 -11.95 8.86
N ILE A 124 -8.02 -10.99 7.95
CA ILE A 124 -7.01 -9.92 8.08
C ILE A 124 -7.27 -9.09 9.33
N ASP A 125 -8.50 -8.63 9.54
CA ASP A 125 -8.89 -7.81 10.70
C ASP A 125 -8.69 -8.57 12.03
N ALA A 126 -9.03 -9.86 12.06
CA ALA A 126 -8.79 -10.71 13.22
C ALA A 126 -7.30 -10.90 13.53
N TRP A 127 -6.47 -11.09 12.50
CA TRP A 127 -5.02 -11.14 12.66
C TRP A 127 -4.46 -9.79 13.12
N LEU A 128 -4.91 -8.69 12.52
CA LEU A 128 -4.52 -7.33 12.90
C LEU A 128 -4.81 -7.11 14.38
N ALA A 129 -6.00 -7.44 14.88
CA ALA A 129 -6.35 -7.31 16.29
C ALA A 129 -5.39 -8.03 17.26
N SER A 130 -4.66 -9.05 16.81
CA SER A 130 -3.62 -9.74 17.60
C SER A 130 -2.22 -9.13 17.48
N ASN A 131 -2.00 -8.23 16.52
CA ASN A 131 -0.73 -7.60 16.21
C ASN A 131 -0.67 -6.16 16.75
N PRO A 132 0.23 -5.83 17.70
CA PRO A 132 0.27 -4.50 18.31
C PRO A 132 1.03 -3.44 17.50
N ASP A 133 1.64 -3.79 16.36
CA ASP A 133 2.51 -2.88 15.61
C ASP A 133 1.71 -1.73 14.95
N PRO A 134 1.94 -0.45 15.34
CA PRO A 134 1.16 0.69 14.86
C PRO A 134 1.18 0.88 13.34
N LYS A 135 2.19 0.36 12.63
CA LYS A 135 2.30 0.53 11.17
C LYS A 135 1.15 -0.12 10.40
N TYR A 136 0.42 -1.05 11.01
CA TYR A 136 -0.74 -1.71 10.42
C TYR A 136 -2.08 -1.02 10.72
N TYR A 137 -2.05 0.09 11.47
CA TYR A 137 -3.25 0.80 11.91
C TYR A 137 -3.28 2.22 11.35
N PRO A 138 -3.45 2.38 10.03
CA PRO A 138 -3.68 3.70 9.45
C PRO A 138 -5.01 4.29 9.99
N PRO A 139 -5.08 5.60 10.25
CA PRO A 139 -6.35 6.25 10.54
C PRO A 139 -7.27 6.14 9.32
N ARG A 140 -8.54 5.83 9.56
CA ARG A 140 -9.57 5.70 8.51
C ARG A 140 -10.43 6.95 8.34
N GLU A 141 -10.52 7.76 9.39
CA GLU A 141 -11.31 8.98 9.38
C GLU A 141 -10.49 10.15 8.84
N THR A 142 -11.16 11.06 8.13
CA THR A 142 -10.58 12.34 7.72
C THR A 142 -10.83 13.41 8.79
N SER A 143 -9.84 14.28 8.99
CA SER A 143 -9.89 15.41 9.91
C SER A 143 -10.97 16.41 9.51
N THR A 144 -11.78 16.85 10.48
CA THR A 144 -12.80 17.91 10.31
C THR A 144 -12.31 19.27 10.78
N GLU A 145 -11.01 19.44 11.00
CA GLU A 145 -10.43 20.71 11.43
C GLU A 145 -10.44 21.75 10.30
N LYS A 146 -10.68 23.01 10.66
CA LYS A 146 -10.54 24.17 9.74
C LYS A 146 -11.43 24.10 8.50
N MET A 147 -12.54 23.34 8.54
CA MET A 147 -13.47 23.21 7.42
C MET A 147 -14.16 24.54 7.04
N ASP A 148 -14.15 25.52 7.94
CA ASP A 148 -14.66 26.88 7.73
C ASP A 148 -13.68 27.78 6.96
N LYS A 149 -12.45 27.34 6.70
CA LYS A 149 -11.44 28.13 6.00
C LYS A 149 -11.52 27.98 4.48
N VAL A 150 -11.08 29.02 3.80
CA VAL A 150 -10.81 29.03 2.35
C VAL A 150 -9.36 29.43 2.17
N ILE A 151 -8.59 28.59 1.49
CA ILE A 151 -7.18 28.84 1.19
C ILE A 151 -7.09 29.25 -0.27
N VAL A 152 -6.48 30.40 -0.54
CA VAL A 152 -6.22 30.87 -1.91
C VAL A 152 -4.72 30.93 -2.11
N LYS A 153 -4.26 30.32 -3.20
CA LYS A 153 -2.86 30.33 -3.62
C LYS A 153 -2.76 30.83 -5.04
N ILE A 154 -2.01 31.92 -5.24
CA ILE A 154 -1.65 32.39 -6.57
C ILE A 154 -0.47 31.52 -7.04
N LYS A 155 -0.66 30.81 -8.15
CA LYS A 155 0.37 30.00 -8.81
C LYS A 155 1.20 30.83 -9.79
N SER A 156 0.54 31.78 -10.45
CA SER A 156 1.16 32.72 -11.37
C SER A 156 0.40 34.05 -11.33
N PRO A 157 1.10 35.20 -11.40
CA PRO A 157 2.55 35.35 -11.32
C PRO A 157 3.13 34.94 -9.95
N ASN A 158 4.41 34.58 -9.91
CA ASN A 158 5.12 34.41 -8.64
C ASN A 158 5.28 35.76 -7.93
N ASP A 159 5.46 35.71 -6.62
CA ASP A 159 5.72 36.91 -5.81
C ASP A 159 6.91 37.70 -6.39
N HIS A 160 6.68 38.99 -6.65
CA HIS A 160 7.64 39.93 -7.26
C HIS A 160 8.15 39.53 -8.67
N ALA A 161 7.44 38.68 -9.41
CA ALA A 161 7.81 38.36 -10.78
C ALA A 161 7.65 39.57 -11.71
N GLN A 162 8.70 39.87 -12.49
CA GLN A 162 8.62 40.80 -13.61
C GLN A 162 8.11 40.04 -14.84
N ILE A 163 7.05 40.53 -15.46
CA ILE A 163 6.50 40.00 -16.72
C ILE A 163 6.73 41.06 -17.79
N ASP A 164 7.61 40.77 -18.75
CA ASP A 164 7.92 41.64 -19.88
C ASP A 164 7.01 41.35 -21.09
N ASP A 165 5.71 41.21 -20.83
CA ASP A 165 4.68 40.96 -21.83
C ASP A 165 3.42 41.79 -21.51
N ASN A 166 2.62 42.10 -22.53
CA ASN A 166 1.35 42.82 -22.37
C ASN A 166 0.23 41.91 -21.86
N ASP A 167 0.39 40.59 -21.98
CA ASP A 167 -0.55 39.58 -21.49
C ASP A 167 -0.03 38.95 -20.18
N VAL A 168 -0.74 39.19 -19.07
CA VAL A 168 -0.42 38.62 -17.76
C VAL A 168 -1.30 37.40 -17.48
N LEU A 169 -0.68 36.21 -17.44
CA LEU A 169 -1.37 34.99 -17.02
C LEU A 169 -1.50 34.95 -15.49
N VAL A 170 -2.74 35.08 -15.02
CA VAL A 170 -3.08 34.87 -13.61
C VAL A 170 -3.67 33.48 -13.43
N GLU A 171 -3.00 32.67 -12.61
CA GLU A 171 -3.50 31.36 -12.19
C GLU A 171 -3.62 31.36 -10.67
N ALA A 172 -4.84 31.13 -10.18
CA ALA A 172 -5.14 31.01 -8.76
C ALA A 172 -5.83 29.68 -8.48
N GLU A 173 -5.46 29.06 -7.37
CA GLU A 173 -6.09 27.87 -6.82
C GLU A 173 -6.76 28.23 -5.50
N ALA A 174 -8.02 27.85 -5.35
CA ALA A 174 -8.75 27.97 -4.11
C ALA A 174 -9.12 26.59 -3.59
N VAL A 175 -8.88 26.35 -2.30
CA VAL A 175 -9.20 25.10 -1.61
C VAL A 175 -10.16 25.43 -0.48
N SER A 176 -11.31 24.76 -0.46
CA SER A 176 -12.29 24.83 0.62
C SER A 176 -12.89 23.45 0.85
N ALA A 177 -13.40 23.23 2.07
CA ALA A 177 -14.18 22.04 2.38
C ALA A 177 -15.65 22.16 1.89
N ALA A 178 -16.12 23.39 1.67
CA ALA A 178 -17.43 23.67 1.08
C ALA A 178 -17.29 24.02 -0.41
N GLU A 179 -18.42 23.98 -1.13
CA GLU A 179 -18.47 24.37 -2.54
C GLU A 179 -18.12 25.87 -2.69
N ILE A 180 -17.15 26.15 -3.57
CA ILE A 180 -16.76 27.53 -3.90
C ILE A 180 -17.71 28.04 -4.98
N VAL A 181 -18.61 28.95 -4.59
CA VAL A 181 -19.62 29.50 -5.50
C VAL A 181 -19.11 30.61 -6.43
N LYS A 182 -18.03 31.28 -6.04
CA LYS A 182 -17.48 32.43 -6.77
C LYS A 182 -16.01 32.64 -6.43
N ILE A 183 -15.20 32.88 -7.47
CA ILE A 183 -13.83 33.37 -7.35
C ILE A 183 -13.75 34.63 -8.19
N GLU A 184 -13.34 35.74 -7.57
CA GLU A 184 -13.07 37.00 -8.26
C GLU A 184 -11.60 37.36 -8.09
N VAL A 185 -10.95 37.65 -9.21
CA VAL A 185 -9.58 38.14 -9.25
C VAL A 185 -9.65 39.64 -9.52
N LEU A 186 -9.12 40.43 -8.60
CA LEU A 186 -9.01 41.87 -8.75
C LEU A 186 -7.55 42.20 -9.05
N VAL A 187 -7.33 42.95 -10.13
CA VAL A 187 -6.00 43.44 -10.51
C VAL A 187 -6.02 44.95 -10.31
N ASP A 188 -5.12 45.43 -9.47
CA ASP A 188 -4.85 46.86 -9.29
C ASP A 188 -3.64 47.24 -10.15
N GLY A 189 -3.74 48.35 -10.89
CA GLY A 189 -2.80 48.74 -11.94
C GLY A 189 -2.37 50.19 -11.87
#